data_AF-A0A9D6LSY8-F1
#
_entry.id   AF-A0A9D6LSY8-F1
#
_cell.length_a   1.000
_cell.length_b   1.000
_cell.length_c   1.000
_cell.angle_alpha   90.00
_cell.angle_beta   90.00
_cell.angle_gamma   90.00
#
_symmetry.space_group_name_H-M   'P 1'
#
loop_
_entity.id
_entity.type
_entity.pdbx_description
1 polymer ?
#
loop_
_entity_poly.entity_id
_entity_poly.type
_entity_poly.pdbx_seq_one_letter_code
_entity_poly.pdbx_strand_id
1 'polypeptide(L)' 'MLGGKVAGLAFVIELEFLKGRSRLNGYDVFSLLKYES' A
#
# COMPACT_ATOMS: atom_id res chain seq x y z
N MET A 1 3.61 25.84 -1.20
CA MET A 1 2.83 24.64 -0.83
C MET A 1 3.04 23.58 -1.90
N LEU A 2 3.29 22.32 -1.51
CA LEU A 2 3.45 21.20 -2.45
C LEU A 2 2.05 20.60 -2.69
N GLY A 3 1.25 21.20 -3.57
CA GLY A 3 -0.14 20.82 -3.86
C GLY A 3 -0.33 19.50 -4.62
N GLY A 4 0.62 18.57 -4.49
CA GLY A 4 0.58 17.26 -5.13
C GLY A 4 -0.41 16.34 -4.42
N LYS A 5 -1.18 15.59 -5.21
CA LYS A 5 -2.01 14.50 -4.72
C LYS A 5 -1.25 13.19 -4.91
N VAL A 6 -1.24 12.33 -3.90
CA VAL A 6 -0.69 10.98 -4.01
C VAL A 6 -1.53 10.19 -5.01
N ALA A 7 -0.89 9.64 -6.04
CA ALA A 7 -1.56 8.83 -7.05
C ALA A 7 -1.85 7.40 -6.56
N GLY A 8 -0.95 6.83 -5.76
CA GLY A 8 -1.06 5.48 -5.19
C GLY A 8 0.24 5.04 -4.53
N LEU A 9 0.25 3.84 -3.96
CA LEU A 9 1.43 3.19 -3.38
C LEU A 9 1.65 1.82 -4.05
N ALA A 10 2.90 1.53 -4.40
CA ALA A 10 3.28 0.26 -5.01
C ALA A 10 4.38 -0.41 -4.18
N PHE A 11 4.19 -1.69 -3.87
CA PHE A 11 5.13 -2.50 -3.09
C PHE A 11 5.63 -3.69 -3.92
N VAL A 12 6.89 -4.07 -3.75
CA VAL A 12 7.42 -5.30 -4.36
C VAL A 12 6.91 -6.53 -3.61
N ILE A 13 6.89 -6.47 -2.27
CA ILE A 13 6.39 -7.54 -1.41
C ILE A 13 5.48 -6.92 -0.35
N GLU A 14 4.31 -7.51 -0.13
CA GLU A 14 3.40 -7.16 0.96
C GLU A 14 3.27 -8.32 1.94
N LEU A 15 3.43 -8.02 3.23
CA LEU A 15 3.19 -8.94 4.33
C LEU A 15 1.74 -8.77 4.83
N GLU A 16 0.80 -9.52 4.25
CA GLU A 16 -0.64 -9.32 4.48
C GLU A 16 -1.05 -9.61 5.93
N PHE A 17 -0.36 -10.54 6.62
CA PHE A 17 -0.61 -10.89 8.02
C PHE A 17 -0.42 -9.70 8.99
N LEU A 18 0.36 -8.68 8.61
CA LEU A 18 0.54 -7.45 9.40
C LEU A 18 -0.61 -6.45 9.26
N LYS A 19 -1.55 -6.68 8.32
CA LYS A 19 -2.70 -5.80 8.05
C LYS A 19 -2.29 -4.35 7.73
N GLY A 20 -1.14 -4.16 7.07
CA GLY A 20 -0.57 -2.83 6.76
C GLY A 20 -1.50 -1.92 5.96
N ARG A 21 -2.27 -2.47 5.00
CA ARG A 21 -3.26 -1.72 4.20
C ARG A 21 -4.28 -0.95 5.02
N SER A 22 -4.62 -1.42 6.23
CA SER A 22 -5.56 -0.72 7.12
C SER A 22 -5.10 0.68 7.52
N ARG A 23 -3.79 0.95 7.50
CA ARG A 23 -3.20 2.27 7.77
C ARG A 23 -3.13 3.16 6.53
N LEU A 24 -3.40 2.61 5.35
CA LEU A 24 -3.31 3.29 4.05
C LEU A 24 -4.69 3.50 3.41
N ASN A 25 -5.75 3.50 4.22
CA ASN A 25 -7.11 3.73 3.76
C ASN A 25 -7.20 5.03 2.94
N GLY A 26 -7.88 4.95 1.79
CA GLY A 26 -8.05 6.08 0.88
C GLY A 26 -6.95 6.23 -0.17
N TYR A 27 -5.92 5.39 -0.15
CA TYR A 27 -4.96 5.27 -1.22
C TYR A 27 -5.15 3.98 -2.02
N ASP A 28 -4.86 4.05 -3.32
CA ASP A 28 -4.73 2.85 -4.16
C ASP A 28 -3.42 2.13 -3.82
N VAL A 29 -3.51 0.83 -3.52
CA VAL A 29 -2.38 0.01 -3.06
C VAL A 29 -2.20 -1.21 -3.96
N PHE A 30 -1.06 -1.25 -4.63
CA PHE A 30 -0.61 -2.36 -5.47
C PHE A 30 0.57 -3.10 -4.84
N SER A 31 0.60 -4.42 -4.98
CA SER A 31 1.71 -5.27 -4.51
C SER A 31 2.04 -6.30 -5.58
N LEU A 32 3.33 -6.41 -5.94
CA LEU A 32 3.78 -7.39 -6.95
C LEU A 32 3.72 -8.83 -6.40
N LEU A 33 4.11 -9.02 -5.13
CA LEU A 33 4.01 -10.28 -4.40
C LEU A 33 3.29 -10.05 -3.07
N LYS A 34 2.49 -11.02 -2.67
CA LYS A 34 1.76 -11.04 -1.40
C LYS A 34 2.15 -12.27 -0.61
N TYR A 35 2.39 -12.08 0.67
CA TYR A 35 2.76 -13.14 1.60
C TYR A 35 1.77 -13.17 2.77
N GLU A 36 1.05 -14.28 2.90
CA GLU A 36 -0.12 -14.42 3.78
C GLU A 36 0.18 -15.09 5.14
N SER A 37 1.36 -15.70 5.34
CA SER A 37 1.64 -16.60 6.49
C SER A 37 2.08 -15.92 7.77
#